data_AF-A0A0F2RZ54-F1
#
_entry.id   AF-A0A0F2RZ54-F1
#
_cell.length_a   1.000
_cell.length_b   1.000
_cell.length_c   1.000
_cell.angle_alpha   90.00
_cell.angle_beta   90.00
_cell.angle_gamma   90.00
#
_symmetry.space_group_name_H-M   'P 1'
#
loop_
_entity.id
_entity.type
_entity.pdbx_description
1 polymer ?
#
loop_
_entity_poly.entity_id
_entity_poly.type
_entity_poly.pdbx_seq_one_letter_code
_entity_poly.pdbx_strand_id
1 'polypeptide(L)'
;MPQIGDTFPDFTVDTTQGPLRFWDWAEGSWVHLFSHPGAYTSVCTTELAALADCSSECQAINLKNLALTGATVEDQRAWHEDIHKLFGCVVDFPGASDLNLKLSQLFGMVHDKQEVSRPIRKSFLIDPALQVRLIFEYPTYIGRNIDEVLRVTKAIQLHDRTGAYTPADWDHGDLVIVPDTLPDSEVRRHFASDSVRLTPYLRVVEPKSHLRLVSGTQKQG
;
A
#
# COMPACT_ATOMS: atom_id res chain seq x y z
N MET A 1 15.50 11.79 -4.88
CA MET A 1 14.25 11.02 -4.96
C MET A 1 14.38 9.83 -4.01
N PRO A 2 13.38 9.56 -3.16
CA PRO A 2 13.42 8.43 -2.22
C PRO A 2 13.60 7.10 -2.95
N GLN A 3 14.42 6.22 -2.38
CA GLN A 3 14.69 4.86 -2.84
C GLN A 3 14.24 3.85 -1.79
N ILE A 4 14.13 2.58 -2.17
CA ILE A 4 13.86 1.50 -1.22
C ILE A 4 14.97 1.47 -0.16
N GLY A 5 14.58 1.47 1.12
CA GLY A 5 15.46 1.54 2.28
C GLY A 5 15.64 2.94 2.88
N ASP A 6 15.33 4.00 2.14
CA ASP A 6 15.40 5.36 2.66
C ASP A 6 14.27 5.63 3.67
N THR A 7 14.57 6.40 4.71
CA THR A 7 13.52 7.06 5.51
C THR A 7 12.81 8.10 4.63
N PHE A 8 11.49 7.99 4.52
CA PHE A 8 10.70 8.90 3.71
C PHE A 8 10.70 10.31 4.32
N PRO A 9 10.92 11.37 3.52
CA PRO A 9 11.03 12.74 4.03
C PRO A 9 9.75 13.20 4.71
N ASP A 10 9.91 13.99 5.78
CA ASP A 10 8.78 14.68 6.42
C ASP A 10 8.32 15.88 5.58
N PHE A 11 7.03 16.20 5.65
CA PHE A 11 6.45 17.36 4.99
C PHE A 11 5.12 17.74 5.66
N THR A 12 4.65 18.96 5.39
CA THR A 12 3.31 19.43 5.78
C THR A 12 2.54 19.84 4.54
N VAL A 13 1.28 19.44 4.46
CA VAL A 13 0.42 19.70 3.30
C VAL A 13 -1.04 19.82 3.73
N ASP A 14 -1.80 20.64 3.02
CA ASP A 14 -3.26 20.69 3.17
C ASP A 14 -3.91 19.49 2.50
N THR A 15 -4.89 18.89 3.18
CA THR A 15 -5.62 17.73 2.66
C THR A 15 -7.12 17.91 2.75
N THR A 16 -7.85 17.03 2.06
CA THR A 16 -9.32 16.90 2.19
C THR A 16 -9.80 16.66 3.61
N GLN A 17 -8.94 16.17 4.52
CA GLN A 17 -9.25 15.92 5.93
C GLN A 17 -8.58 16.93 6.90
N GLY A 18 -8.04 18.03 6.37
CA GLY A 18 -7.35 19.07 7.14
C GLY A 18 -5.84 19.06 6.94
N PRO A 19 -5.10 20.00 7.56
CA PRO A 19 -3.65 20.05 7.48
C PRO A 19 -3.02 18.78 8.08
N LEU A 20 -2.01 18.25 7.40
CA LEU A 20 -1.35 17.00 7.77
C LEU A 20 0.16 17.21 7.76
N ARG A 21 0.84 16.84 8.87
CA ARG A 21 2.28 16.62 8.90
C ARG A 21 2.54 15.12 8.75
N PHE A 22 3.35 14.76 7.75
CA PHE A 22 3.43 13.39 7.26
C PHE A 22 3.88 12.40 8.33
N TRP A 23 4.98 12.69 9.04
CA TRP A 23 5.48 11.79 10.07
C TRP A 23 4.48 11.57 11.20
N ASP A 24 3.86 12.64 11.71
CA ASP A 24 2.89 12.56 12.81
C ASP A 24 1.66 11.71 12.42
N TRP A 25 1.26 11.74 11.15
CA TRP A 25 0.13 10.95 10.65
C TRP A 25 0.50 9.50 10.29
N ALA A 26 1.73 9.29 9.79
CA ALA A 26 2.20 8.01 9.25
C ALA A 26 2.78 7.06 10.31
N GLU A 27 3.44 7.59 11.35
CA GLU A 27 4.19 6.80 12.32
C GLU A 27 3.36 5.66 12.93
N GLY A 28 3.97 4.47 13.06
CA GLY A 28 3.29 3.28 13.58
C GLY A 28 2.31 2.60 12.61
N SER A 29 2.13 3.12 11.39
CA SER A 29 1.24 2.57 10.37
C SER A 29 1.99 2.28 9.08
N TRP A 30 1.53 1.30 8.30
CA TRP A 30 1.95 1.22 6.90
C TRP A 30 1.27 2.36 6.14
N VAL A 31 1.96 2.91 5.15
CA VAL A 31 1.42 3.98 4.29
C VAL A 31 1.60 3.63 2.82
N HIS A 32 0.49 3.72 2.08
CA HIS A 32 0.47 3.81 0.64
C HIS A 32 0.28 5.28 0.25
N LEU A 33 1.39 5.96 0.00
CA LEU A 33 1.40 7.31 -0.56
C LEU A 33 1.42 7.19 -2.07
N PHE A 34 0.48 7.82 -2.76
CA PHE A 34 0.42 7.74 -4.21
C PHE A 34 0.02 9.03 -4.89
N SER A 35 0.60 9.28 -6.06
CA SER A 35 0.20 10.38 -6.92
C SER A 35 -0.84 9.97 -7.96
N HIS A 36 -1.64 10.94 -8.39
CA HIS A 36 -2.49 10.81 -9.57
C HIS A 36 -2.53 12.12 -10.36
N PRO A 37 -2.67 12.07 -11.71
CA PRO A 37 -2.57 13.24 -12.57
C PRO A 37 -3.48 14.44 -12.24
N GLY A 38 -4.66 14.20 -11.66
CA GLY A 38 -5.61 15.26 -11.32
C GLY A 38 -6.97 14.74 -10.85
N ALA A 39 -7.73 15.61 -10.18
CA ALA A 39 -9.16 15.42 -9.96
C ALA A 39 -9.93 15.48 -11.29
N TYR A 40 -11.15 14.93 -11.31
CA TYR A 40 -12.04 14.92 -12.49
C TYR A 40 -11.47 14.24 -13.74
N THR A 41 -10.64 13.20 -13.58
CA THR A 41 -10.08 12.44 -14.71
C THR A 41 -10.43 10.96 -14.58
N SER A 42 -10.81 10.33 -15.70
CA SER A 42 -11.49 9.02 -15.73
C SER A 42 -10.74 7.89 -14.99
N VAL A 43 -9.47 7.67 -15.33
CA VAL A 43 -8.66 6.60 -14.70
C VAL A 43 -8.39 6.91 -13.22
N CYS A 44 -8.21 8.18 -12.84
CA CYS A 44 -8.03 8.54 -11.43
C CYS A 44 -9.31 8.26 -10.63
N THR A 45 -10.48 8.50 -11.22
CA THR A 45 -11.78 8.24 -10.57
C THR A 45 -11.91 6.75 -10.23
N THR A 46 -11.55 5.87 -11.17
CA THR A 46 -11.62 4.41 -10.93
C THR A 46 -10.62 3.94 -9.87
N GLU A 47 -9.44 4.55 -9.79
CA GLU A 47 -8.43 4.17 -8.78
C GLU A 47 -8.81 4.61 -7.37
N LEU A 48 -9.31 5.84 -7.19
CA LEU A 48 -9.79 6.28 -5.88
C LEU A 48 -11.00 5.47 -5.42
N ALA A 49 -11.92 5.13 -6.34
CA ALA A 49 -13.06 4.28 -6.03
C ALA A 49 -12.61 2.88 -5.58
N ALA A 50 -11.65 2.25 -6.28
CA ALA A 50 -11.13 0.94 -5.92
C ALA A 50 -10.41 0.95 -4.55
N LEU A 51 -9.60 1.97 -4.27
CA LEU A 51 -8.95 2.11 -2.96
C LEU A 51 -9.95 2.34 -1.83
N ALA A 52 -11.01 3.10 -2.08
CA ALA A 52 -12.08 3.34 -1.10
C ALA A 52 -12.86 2.05 -0.81
N ASP A 53 -13.12 1.22 -1.83
CA ASP A 53 -13.80 -0.07 -1.68
C ASP A 53 -12.99 -1.06 -0.84
N CYS A 54 -11.65 -1.03 -0.95
CA CYS A 54 -10.74 -1.87 -0.17
C CYS A 54 -10.39 -1.33 1.24
N SER A 55 -11.17 -0.39 1.79
CA SER A 55 -10.85 0.23 3.09
C SER A 55 -10.75 -0.79 4.23
N SER A 56 -11.68 -1.76 4.29
CA SER A 56 -11.66 -2.81 5.32
C SER A 56 -10.38 -3.65 5.29
N GLU A 57 -9.92 -4.01 4.11
CA GLU A 57 -8.71 -4.80 3.89
C GLU A 57 -7.46 -4.00 4.24
N CYS A 58 -7.43 -2.71 3.89
CA CYS A 58 -6.36 -1.80 4.28
C CYS A 58 -6.27 -1.69 5.82
N GLN A 59 -7.40 -1.50 6.49
CA GLN A 59 -7.47 -1.43 7.95
C GLN A 59 -7.01 -2.74 8.61
N ALA A 60 -7.41 -3.90 8.07
CA ALA A 60 -7.04 -5.21 8.60
C ALA A 60 -5.52 -5.46 8.57
N ILE A 61 -4.78 -4.79 7.68
CA ILE A 61 -3.32 -4.87 7.59
C ILE A 61 -2.61 -3.59 8.07
N ASN A 62 -3.32 -2.69 8.77
CA ASN A 62 -2.80 -1.42 9.27
C ASN A 62 -2.14 -0.55 8.17
N LEU A 63 -2.76 -0.52 6.98
CA LEU A 63 -2.35 0.29 5.84
C LEU A 63 -3.22 1.55 5.73
N LYS A 64 -2.59 2.72 5.75
CA LYS A 64 -3.20 4.02 5.48
C LYS A 64 -2.93 4.44 4.04
N ASN A 65 -3.92 5.05 3.39
CA ASN A 65 -3.77 5.62 2.05
C ASN A 65 -3.58 7.14 2.14
N LEU A 66 -2.75 7.71 1.28
CA LEU A 66 -2.60 9.17 1.10
C LEU A 66 -2.48 9.45 -0.40
N ALA A 67 -3.49 10.12 -0.96
CA ALA A 67 -3.43 10.59 -2.35
C ALA A 67 -2.68 11.92 -2.43
N LEU A 68 -1.96 12.16 -3.53
CA LEU A 68 -1.24 13.41 -3.80
C LEU A 68 -1.52 13.87 -5.23
N THR A 69 -1.92 15.13 -5.41
CA THR A 69 -2.20 15.68 -6.74
C THR A 69 -2.05 17.19 -6.80
N GLY A 70 -1.94 17.74 -8.01
CA GLY A 70 -1.88 19.19 -8.25
C GLY A 70 -3.24 19.90 -8.18
N ALA A 71 -4.30 19.26 -7.67
CA ALA A 71 -5.64 19.83 -7.53
C ALA A 71 -5.84 20.48 -6.15
N THR A 72 -6.76 21.45 -6.07
CA THR A 72 -7.15 22.10 -4.81
C THR A 72 -7.85 21.11 -3.86
N VAL A 73 -7.92 21.44 -2.58
CA VAL A 73 -8.66 20.64 -1.60
C VAL A 73 -10.17 20.69 -1.90
N GLU A 74 -10.68 21.84 -2.32
CA GLU A 74 -12.07 22.08 -2.67
C GLU A 74 -12.49 21.22 -3.87
N ASP A 75 -11.68 21.20 -4.93
CA ASP A 75 -11.92 20.37 -6.11
C ASP A 75 -11.92 18.88 -5.76
N GLN A 76 -10.97 18.45 -4.95
CA GLN A 76 -10.90 17.05 -4.51
C GLN A 76 -12.14 16.65 -3.71
N ARG A 77 -12.60 17.48 -2.77
CA ARG A 77 -13.82 17.20 -2.00
C ARG A 77 -15.06 17.10 -2.89
N ALA A 78 -15.26 18.05 -3.79
CA ALA A 78 -16.39 18.01 -4.73
C ALA A 78 -16.31 16.76 -5.63
N TRP A 79 -15.12 16.39 -6.08
CA TRP A 79 -14.91 15.18 -6.88
C TRP A 79 -15.14 13.88 -6.10
N HIS A 80 -14.79 13.82 -4.80
CA HIS A 80 -15.07 12.66 -3.95
C HIS A 80 -16.59 12.41 -3.82
N GLU A 81 -17.40 13.46 -3.78
CA GLU A 81 -18.87 13.32 -3.80
C GLU A 81 -19.37 12.69 -5.11
N ASP A 82 -18.75 13.01 -6.25
CA ASP A 82 -19.08 12.39 -7.52
C ASP A 82 -18.67 10.92 -7.56
N ILE A 83 -17.50 10.57 -7.01
CA ILE A 83 -17.07 9.18 -6.82
C ILE A 83 -18.11 8.42 -5.97
N HIS A 84 -18.55 9.01 -4.86
CA HIS A 84 -19.55 8.41 -4.00
C HIS A 84 -20.87 8.13 -4.72
N LYS A 85 -21.38 9.11 -5.47
CA LYS A 85 -22.62 8.94 -6.24
C LYS A 85 -22.51 7.87 -7.33
N LEU A 86 -21.34 7.74 -7.97
CA LEU A 86 -21.14 6.82 -9.09
C LEU A 86 -20.82 5.38 -8.67
N PHE A 87 -20.03 5.21 -7.61
CA PHE A 87 -19.48 3.92 -7.20
C PHE A 87 -20.06 3.40 -5.88
N GLY A 88 -20.75 4.25 -5.09
CA GLY A 88 -21.34 3.87 -3.81
C GLY A 88 -20.33 3.74 -2.65
N CYS A 89 -19.05 3.98 -2.90
CA CYS A 89 -17.99 3.98 -1.89
C CYS A 89 -17.69 5.39 -1.37
N VAL A 90 -17.10 5.52 -0.19
CA VAL A 90 -16.70 6.81 0.40
C VAL A 90 -15.18 6.87 0.41
N VAL A 91 -14.59 7.89 -0.20
CA VAL A 91 -13.15 8.13 -0.11
C VAL A 91 -12.81 8.58 1.30
N ASP A 92 -12.37 7.64 2.13
CA ASP A 92 -12.16 7.79 3.58
C ASP A 92 -10.70 8.12 3.96
N PHE A 93 -9.85 8.33 2.96
CA PHE A 93 -8.46 8.71 3.13
C PHE A 93 -8.17 10.16 2.66
N PRO A 94 -7.12 10.81 3.18
CA PRO A 94 -6.75 12.16 2.80
C PRO A 94 -6.26 12.25 1.34
N GLY A 95 -6.72 13.29 0.64
CA GLY A 95 -6.17 13.77 -0.62
C GLY A 95 -5.38 15.06 -0.40
N ALA A 96 -4.06 15.01 -0.59
CA ALA A 96 -3.13 16.11 -0.39
C ALA A 96 -3.05 17.00 -1.64
N SER A 97 -3.08 18.31 -1.41
CA SER A 97 -3.00 19.35 -2.45
C SER A 97 -1.56 19.85 -2.63
N ASP A 98 -0.95 19.49 -3.77
CA ASP A 98 0.40 19.87 -4.18
C ASP A 98 0.34 20.80 -5.40
N LEU A 99 -0.31 21.96 -5.25
CA LEU A 99 -0.64 22.88 -6.36
C LEU A 99 0.54 23.30 -7.23
N ASN A 100 1.74 23.36 -6.66
CA ASN A 100 2.98 23.74 -7.36
C ASN A 100 3.89 22.56 -7.68
N LEU A 101 3.40 21.33 -7.51
CA LEU A 101 4.10 20.08 -7.77
C LEU A 101 5.43 19.95 -7.01
N LYS A 102 5.63 20.68 -5.91
CA LYS A 102 6.90 20.65 -5.17
C LYS A 102 7.15 19.29 -4.55
N LEU A 103 6.12 18.69 -3.92
CA LEU A 103 6.23 17.35 -3.35
C LEU A 103 6.37 16.31 -4.47
N SER A 104 5.57 16.45 -5.53
CA SER A 104 5.64 15.60 -6.72
C SER A 104 7.04 15.62 -7.35
N GLN A 105 7.71 16.78 -7.43
CA GLN A 105 9.10 16.87 -7.90
C GLN A 105 10.09 16.24 -6.92
N LEU A 106 9.96 16.53 -5.62
CA LEU A 106 10.82 15.97 -4.57
C LEU A 106 10.78 14.43 -4.56
N PHE A 107 9.60 13.86 -4.78
CA PHE A 107 9.35 12.42 -4.82
C PHE A 107 9.54 11.81 -6.21
N GLY A 108 9.94 12.61 -7.19
CA GLY A 108 10.12 12.23 -8.60
C GLY A 108 8.91 11.51 -9.17
N MET A 109 7.75 12.14 -9.01
CA MET A 109 6.47 11.78 -9.58
C MET A 109 6.20 12.56 -10.87
N VAL A 110 7.04 13.53 -11.25
CA VAL A 110 6.94 14.26 -12.52
C VAL A 110 7.98 13.72 -13.49
N HIS A 111 7.52 13.17 -14.62
CA HIS A 111 8.40 12.60 -15.65
C HIS A 111 8.31 13.44 -16.92
N ASP A 112 9.40 14.11 -17.30
CA ASP A 112 9.45 15.07 -18.41
C ASP A 112 9.02 14.49 -19.77
N LYS A 113 9.17 13.18 -19.97
CA LYS A 113 8.77 12.47 -21.20
C LYS A 113 7.29 12.08 -21.24
N GLN A 114 6.54 12.32 -20.16
CA GLN A 114 5.10 12.06 -20.07
C GLN A 114 4.35 13.39 -20.14
N GLU A 115 4.34 14.14 -19.04
CA GLU A 115 3.70 15.44 -18.91
C GLU A 115 4.33 16.16 -17.71
N VAL A 116 4.77 17.41 -17.88
CA VAL A 116 5.43 18.18 -16.80
C VAL A 116 4.44 18.90 -15.88
N SER A 117 3.19 19.11 -16.34
CA SER A 117 2.14 19.80 -15.61
C SER A 117 1.39 18.91 -14.61
N ARG A 118 1.66 17.61 -14.59
CA ARG A 118 0.93 16.62 -13.78
C ARG A 118 1.84 15.48 -13.35
N PRO A 119 1.65 14.91 -12.16
CA PRO A 119 2.40 13.73 -11.77
C PRO A 119 1.93 12.49 -12.55
N ILE A 120 2.83 11.53 -12.72
CA ILE A 120 2.51 10.16 -13.12
C ILE A 120 1.79 9.43 -11.98
N ARG A 121 1.44 8.15 -12.18
CA ARG A 121 0.81 7.30 -11.16
C ARG A 121 1.90 6.54 -10.41
N LYS A 122 2.54 7.22 -9.45
CA LYS A 122 3.62 6.66 -8.65
C LYS A 122 3.12 6.35 -7.25
N SER A 123 3.49 5.19 -6.73
CA SER A 123 3.14 4.75 -5.38
C SER A 123 4.40 4.44 -4.59
N PHE A 124 4.40 4.81 -3.31
CA PHE A 124 5.34 4.37 -2.30
C PHE A 124 4.58 3.52 -1.28
N LEU A 125 5.14 2.35 -0.94
CA LEU A 125 4.79 1.67 0.30
C LEU A 125 5.87 1.96 1.33
N ILE A 126 5.43 2.51 2.45
CA ILE A 126 6.27 3.00 3.54
C ILE A 126 5.86 2.24 4.79
N ASP A 127 6.84 1.73 5.54
CA ASP A 127 6.57 0.93 6.73
C ASP A 127 6.35 1.80 7.99
N PRO A 128 5.96 1.19 9.14
CA PRO A 128 5.74 1.90 10.39
C PRO A 128 6.95 2.67 10.95
N ALA A 129 8.17 2.35 10.48
CA ALA A 129 9.42 3.04 10.80
C ALA A 129 9.77 4.11 9.75
N LEU A 130 8.81 4.47 8.90
CA LEU A 130 8.90 5.47 7.84
C LEU A 130 9.87 5.08 6.72
N GLN A 131 10.29 3.81 6.61
CA GLN A 131 11.19 3.38 5.56
C GLN A 131 10.42 3.00 4.29
N VAL A 132 10.94 3.41 3.13
CA VAL A 132 10.39 2.99 1.83
C VAL A 132 10.69 1.51 1.60
N ARG A 133 9.64 0.72 1.37
CA ARG A 133 9.74 -0.74 1.14
C ARG A 133 9.47 -1.14 -0.30
N LEU A 134 8.69 -0.34 -1.02
CA LEU A 134 8.37 -0.60 -2.42
C LEU A 134 8.01 0.70 -3.14
N ILE A 135 8.30 0.72 -4.45
CA ILE A 135 7.92 1.80 -5.36
C ILE A 135 7.27 1.19 -6.60
N PHE A 136 6.11 1.69 -6.97
CA PHE A 136 5.49 1.41 -8.28
C PHE A 136 5.45 2.68 -9.12
N GLU A 137 5.70 2.56 -10.42
CA GLU A 137 5.58 3.66 -11.38
C GLU A 137 4.74 3.23 -12.57
N TYR A 138 3.56 3.83 -12.70
CA TYR A 138 2.66 3.63 -13.82
C TYR A 138 2.60 4.91 -14.67
N PRO A 139 2.49 4.80 -16.01
CA PRO A 139 2.21 5.95 -16.86
C PRO A 139 0.83 6.53 -16.56
N THR A 140 0.57 7.75 -17.03
CA THR A 140 -0.69 8.47 -16.73
C THR A 140 -1.95 7.78 -17.27
N TYR A 141 -1.82 6.89 -18.26
CA TYR A 141 -2.93 6.25 -18.97
C TYR A 141 -3.23 4.80 -18.53
N ILE A 142 -2.49 4.23 -17.55
CA ILE A 142 -2.74 2.87 -17.04
C ILE A 142 -3.10 2.96 -15.54
N GLY A 143 -4.26 2.44 -15.16
CA GLY A 143 -4.64 2.31 -13.76
C GLY A 143 -3.82 1.25 -13.02
N ARG A 144 -3.53 1.51 -11.74
CA ARG A 144 -2.83 0.59 -10.84
C ARG A 144 -3.70 -0.60 -10.47
N ASN A 145 -3.03 -1.71 -10.15
CA ASN A 145 -3.68 -2.86 -9.53
C ASN A 145 -3.69 -2.68 -8.00
N ILE A 146 -4.86 -2.49 -7.40
CA ILE A 146 -4.99 -2.28 -5.95
C ILE A 146 -4.76 -3.59 -5.18
N ASP A 147 -5.12 -4.73 -5.76
CA ASP A 147 -4.86 -6.04 -5.16
C ASP A 147 -3.35 -6.28 -5.00
N GLU A 148 -2.53 -5.80 -5.94
CA GLU A 148 -1.08 -5.90 -5.84
C GLU A 148 -0.52 -5.08 -4.68
N VAL A 149 -1.09 -3.89 -4.42
CA VAL A 149 -0.72 -3.05 -3.27
C VAL A 149 -1.00 -3.81 -1.96
N LEU A 150 -2.17 -4.46 -1.85
CA LEU A 150 -2.53 -5.26 -0.68
C LEU A 150 -1.65 -6.52 -0.54
N ARG A 151 -1.47 -7.27 -1.64
CA ARG A 151 -0.70 -8.52 -1.68
C ARG A 151 0.75 -8.29 -1.28
N VAL A 152 1.41 -7.27 -1.85
CA VAL A 152 2.81 -6.99 -1.55
C VAL A 152 2.98 -6.42 -0.14
N THR A 153 2.02 -5.63 0.37
CA THR A 153 2.03 -5.19 1.78
C THR A 153 1.98 -6.40 2.72
N LYS A 154 1.09 -7.36 2.46
CA LYS A 154 1.01 -8.63 3.22
C LYS A 154 2.29 -9.45 3.12
N ALA A 155 2.90 -9.52 1.94
CA ALA A 155 4.16 -10.22 1.71
C ALA A 155 5.32 -9.63 2.54
N ILE A 156 5.44 -8.30 2.54
CA ILE A 156 6.49 -7.61 3.32
C ILE A 156 6.23 -7.77 4.82
N GLN A 157 4.99 -7.62 5.27
CA GLN A 157 4.65 -7.84 6.68
C GLN A 157 4.89 -9.30 7.13
N LEU A 158 4.66 -10.27 6.25
CA LEU A 158 5.02 -11.67 6.51
C LEU A 158 6.53 -11.80 6.69
N HIS A 159 7.32 -11.25 5.76
CA HIS A 159 8.77 -11.25 5.84
C HIS A 159 9.27 -10.63 7.15
N ASP A 160 8.77 -9.45 7.52
CA ASP A 160 9.18 -8.74 8.73
C ASP A 160 8.90 -9.55 10.01
N ARG A 161 7.83 -10.35 10.02
CA ARG A 161 7.48 -11.20 11.18
C ARG A 161 8.25 -12.51 11.25
N THR A 162 8.59 -13.11 10.11
CA THR A 162 9.05 -14.52 10.07
C THR A 162 10.43 -14.71 9.45
N GLY A 163 10.97 -13.72 8.76
CA GLY A 163 12.21 -13.81 7.97
C GLY A 163 12.10 -14.68 6.71
N ALA A 164 10.89 -15.15 6.35
CA ALA A 164 10.69 -15.95 5.14
C ALA A 164 10.62 -15.06 3.89
N TYR A 165 10.84 -15.65 2.71
CA TYR A 165 10.68 -14.99 1.42
C TYR A 165 9.45 -15.51 0.70
N THR A 166 8.83 -14.67 -0.13
CA THR A 166 7.69 -15.05 -0.96
C THR A 166 8.14 -15.37 -2.38
N PRO A 167 7.71 -16.49 -3.00
CA PRO A 167 8.00 -16.79 -4.39
C PRO A 167 7.31 -15.82 -5.36
N ALA A 168 7.59 -15.96 -6.66
CA ALA A 168 6.84 -15.28 -7.71
C ALA A 168 5.35 -15.63 -7.62
N ASP A 169 4.50 -14.65 -7.93
CA ASP A 169 3.03 -14.78 -7.93
C ASP A 169 2.40 -15.24 -6.59
N TRP A 170 3.16 -15.17 -5.49
CA TRP A 170 2.69 -15.55 -4.16
C TRP A 170 1.47 -14.73 -3.72
N ASP A 171 0.44 -15.41 -3.24
CA ASP A 171 -0.66 -14.82 -2.49
C ASP A 171 -0.75 -15.38 -1.06
N HIS A 172 -1.52 -14.70 -0.21
CA HIS A 172 -1.64 -15.02 1.19
C HIS A 172 -2.15 -16.45 1.42
N GLY A 173 -1.28 -17.28 1.97
CA GLY A 173 -1.57 -18.68 2.28
C GLY A 173 -0.75 -19.66 1.45
N ASP A 174 -0.12 -19.19 0.37
CA ASP A 174 0.81 -19.98 -0.43
C ASP A 174 2.08 -20.31 0.33
N LEU A 175 2.78 -21.34 -0.16
CA LEU A 175 4.09 -21.73 0.35
C LEU A 175 5.08 -20.56 0.35
N VAL A 176 6.00 -20.58 1.29
CA VAL A 176 7.06 -19.58 1.41
C VAL A 176 8.44 -20.22 1.28
N ILE A 177 9.41 -19.45 0.83
CA ILE A 177 10.81 -19.85 0.74
C ILE A 177 11.48 -19.54 2.08
N VAL A 178 12.26 -20.48 2.56
CA VAL A 178 12.92 -20.40 3.86
C VAL A 178 14.42 -20.24 3.66
N PRO A 179 15.01 -19.06 3.92
CA PRO A 179 16.44 -18.85 3.74
C PRO A 179 17.25 -19.73 4.68
N ASP A 180 18.48 -20.10 4.28
CA ASP A 180 19.35 -20.96 5.10
C ASP A 180 19.73 -20.33 6.45
N THR A 181 19.61 -19.00 6.56
CA THR A 181 19.84 -18.25 7.81
C THR A 181 18.71 -18.41 8.83
N LEU A 182 17.53 -18.92 8.46
CA LEU A 182 16.38 -19.06 9.34
C LEU A 182 16.36 -20.46 10.01
N PRO A 183 16.57 -20.58 11.33
CA PRO A 183 16.65 -21.90 11.98
C PRO A 183 15.33 -22.67 11.96
N ASP A 184 15.37 -24.00 11.91
CA ASP A 184 14.16 -24.85 11.89
C ASP A 184 13.24 -24.63 13.10
N SER A 185 13.78 -24.25 14.25
CA SER A 185 12.98 -23.89 15.42
C SER A 185 12.10 -22.67 15.17
N GLU A 186 12.62 -21.66 14.46
CA GLU A 186 11.86 -20.46 14.08
C GLU A 186 10.85 -20.77 12.99
N VAL A 187 11.22 -21.62 12.02
CA VAL A 187 10.27 -22.10 11.00
C VAL A 187 9.06 -22.77 11.66
N ARG A 188 9.29 -23.73 12.58
CA ARG A 188 8.21 -24.39 13.32
C ARG A 188 7.40 -23.40 14.15
N ARG A 189 8.05 -22.42 14.79
CA ARG A 189 7.38 -21.38 15.58
C ARG A 189 6.44 -20.52 14.73
N HIS A 190 6.89 -20.10 13.54
CA HIS A 190 6.12 -19.19 12.68
C HIS A 190 5.05 -19.91 11.83
N PHE A 191 5.34 -21.13 11.36
CA PHE A 191 4.50 -21.81 10.36
C PHE A 191 3.80 -23.07 10.88
N ALA A 192 4.07 -23.49 12.13
CA ALA A 192 3.56 -24.74 12.71
C ALA A 192 3.80 -25.99 11.83
N SER A 193 4.85 -25.93 11.03
CA SER A 193 5.27 -26.95 10.07
C SER A 193 6.79 -26.96 9.95
N ASP A 194 7.33 -28.12 9.56
CA ASP A 194 8.74 -28.24 9.21
C ASP A 194 8.99 -27.77 7.77
N SER A 195 10.17 -27.21 7.51
CA SER A 195 10.57 -26.90 6.14
C SER A 195 11.04 -28.15 5.39
N VAL A 196 10.82 -28.18 4.08
CA VAL A 196 11.30 -29.20 3.16
C VAL A 196 12.37 -28.60 2.25
N ARG A 197 13.54 -29.24 2.16
CA ARG A 197 14.58 -28.88 1.19
C ARG A 197 14.37 -29.66 -0.11
N LEU A 198 13.98 -28.96 -1.16
CA LEU A 198 13.71 -29.52 -2.48
C LEU A 198 14.99 -29.63 -3.32
N THR A 199 15.86 -28.62 -3.20
CA THR A 199 17.18 -28.58 -3.85
C THR A 199 18.20 -27.94 -2.89
N PRO A 200 19.51 -27.98 -3.18
CA PRO A 200 20.51 -27.33 -2.33
C PRO A 200 20.23 -25.84 -2.04
N TYR A 201 19.58 -25.13 -2.97
CA TYR A 201 19.28 -23.70 -2.87
C TYR A 201 17.79 -23.38 -2.63
N LEU A 202 16.92 -24.39 -2.63
CA LEU A 202 15.47 -24.19 -2.49
C LEU A 202 14.95 -24.99 -1.30
N ARG A 203 14.67 -24.27 -0.22
CA ARG A 203 13.97 -24.76 0.97
C ARG A 203 12.66 -24.02 1.13
N VAL A 204 11.60 -24.74 1.40
CA VAL A 204 10.24 -24.21 1.45
C VAL A 204 9.49 -24.69 2.69
N VAL A 205 8.44 -23.99 3.07
CA VAL A 205 7.46 -24.46 4.06
C VAL A 205 6.08 -24.05 3.59
N GLU A 206 5.13 -24.98 3.68
CA GLU A 206 3.71 -24.68 3.50
C GLU A 206 3.17 -24.12 4.83
N PRO A 207 2.65 -22.88 4.85
CA PRO A 207 1.87 -22.43 5.99
C PRO A 207 0.68 -23.38 6.14
N LYS A 208 0.50 -23.99 7.32
CA LYS A 208 -0.75 -24.71 7.61
C LYS A 208 -1.87 -23.68 7.68
N SER A 209 -2.57 -23.44 6.57
CA SER A 209 -3.74 -22.58 6.57
C SER A 209 -4.91 -23.29 7.27
N HIS A 210 -5.67 -22.52 8.07
CA HIS A 210 -6.93 -22.84 8.79
C HIS A 210 -6.84 -23.25 10.28
N LEU A 211 -6.28 -22.38 11.13
CA LEU A 211 -7.08 -21.98 12.29
C LEU A 211 -8.02 -20.88 11.78
N ARG A 212 -9.25 -21.26 11.44
CA ARG A 212 -10.35 -20.30 11.32
C ARG A 212 -10.30 -19.42 12.55
N LEU A 213 -10.24 -18.10 12.39
CA LEU A 213 -10.72 -17.20 13.43
C LEU A 213 -12.18 -17.62 13.65
N VAL A 214 -12.41 -18.39 14.72
CA VAL A 214 -13.73 -18.86 15.09
C VAL A 214 -14.57 -17.62 15.36
N SER A 215 -15.64 -17.50 14.58
CA SER A 215 -16.74 -16.58 14.79
C SER A 215 -17.24 -16.70 16.24
N GLY A 216 -16.85 -15.74 17.07
CA GLY A 216 -17.33 -15.60 18.43
C GLY A 216 -18.67 -14.86 18.46
N THR A 217 -19.76 -15.54 18.11
CA THR A 217 -21.05 -15.33 18.79
C THR A 217 -21.92 -16.56 18.60
N GLN A 218 -21.87 -17.45 19.58
CA GLN A 218 -23.06 -18.20 19.97
C GLN A 218 -24.09 -17.19 20.47
N LYS A 219 -25.25 -17.12 19.83
CA LYS A 219 -26.49 -16.81 20.53
C LYS A 219 -27.31 -18.11 20.61
N GLN A 220 -27.19 -18.77 21.75
CA GLN A 220 -28.32 -19.47 22.35
C GLN A 220 -29.17 -18.40 23.06
N GLY A 221 -30.49 -18.48 22.90
CA GLY A 221 -31.47 -17.58 23.51
C GLY A 221 -32.45 -17.07 22.49
#